data_AF-A0A4W5LTQ4-F1
#
_entry.id   AF-A0A4W5LTQ4-F1
#
_cell.length_a   1.000
_cell.length_b   1.000
_cell.length_c   1.000
_cell.angle_alpha   90.00
_cell.angle_beta   90.00
_cell.angle_gamma   90.00
#
_symmetry.space_group_name_H-M   'P 1'
#
loop_
_entity.id
_entity.type
_entity.pdbx_description
1 polymer ?
#
loop_
_entity_poly.entity_id
_entity_poly.type
_entity_poly.pdbx_seq_one_letter_code
_entity_poly.pdbx_strand_id
1 'polypeptide(L)'
;MSLLPVYLILTTGVCLLLWSSEILNIGSLPRPQNLTLLTLNTQYVLTWDWDQTTTGNAVNFTAEYMAKYKMKTKKKNWSSVCERTTHTRCDLTGSDLHYLGMYMLRVRASANGVHSHWVYKDFCPDTDAKYTALPSKKAVTAHSMELRQMAFIYLGFSVTLCSYC
;
A
#
# COMPACT_ATOMS: atom_id res chain seq x y z
N MET A 1 35.84 24.97 44.26
CA MET A 1 34.88 25.41 43.24
C MET A 1 34.15 24.18 42.70
N SER A 2 32.90 23.96 43.09
CA SER A 2 32.14 22.76 42.78
C SER A 2 31.60 22.79 41.35
N LEU A 3 31.96 21.79 40.54
CA LEU A 3 31.54 21.63 39.13
C LEU A 3 30.15 20.99 38.96
N LEU A 4 29.57 20.49 40.06
CA LEU A 4 28.27 19.81 40.11
C LEU A 4 27.07 20.63 39.59
N PRO A 5 26.91 21.94 39.94
CA PRO A 5 25.77 22.71 39.43
C PRO A 5 25.89 22.99 37.93
N VAL A 6 27.11 23.09 37.39
CA VAL A 6 27.35 23.29 35.95
C VAL A 6 26.96 22.04 35.16
N TYR A 7 27.28 20.85 35.67
CA TYR A 7 26.94 19.58 35.03
C TYR A 7 25.42 19.33 34.98
N LEU A 8 24.69 19.67 36.06
CA LEU A 8 23.24 19.52 36.14
C LEU A 8 22.47 20.46 35.19
N ILE A 9 22.98 21.67 34.99
CA ILE A 9 22.40 22.64 34.03
C ILE A 9 22.61 22.17 32.59
N LEU A 10 23.78 21.59 32.30
CA LEU A 10 24.08 21.04 30.97
C LEU A 10 23.20 19.84 30.63
N THR A 11 22.98 18.92 31.57
CA THR A 11 22.17 17.71 31.30
C THR A 11 20.68 18.03 31.15
N THR A 12 20.15 18.96 31.93
CA THR A 12 18.75 19.42 31.81
C THR A 12 18.54 20.23 30.53
N GLY A 13 19.49 21.09 30.15
CA GLY A 13 19.46 21.81 28.87
C GLY A 13 19.48 20.87 27.66
N VAL A 14 20.31 19.82 27.68
CA VAL A 14 20.35 18.81 26.61
C VAL A 14 19.07 17.97 26.55
N CYS A 15 18.47 17.60 27.69
CA CYS A 15 17.19 16.88 27.69
C CYS A 15 16.05 17.71 27.08
N LEU A 16 15.97 19.01 27.41
CA LEU A 16 14.94 19.89 26.84
C LEU A 16 15.10 20.09 25.32
N LEU A 17 16.34 20.06 24.81
CA LEU A 17 16.62 20.12 23.37
C LEU A 17 16.31 18.80 22.65
N LEU A 18 16.45 17.66 23.32
CA LEU A 18 16.09 16.35 22.76
C LEU A 18 14.58 16.12 22.72
N TRP A 19 13.81 16.76 23.60
CA TRP A 19 12.35 16.62 23.69
C TRP A 19 11.59 17.57 22.76
N SER A 20 12.23 18.61 22.22
CA SER A 20 11.59 19.62 21.36
C SER A 20 11.65 19.31 19.86
N SER A 21 12.17 18.15 19.47
CA SER A 21 12.27 17.75 18.06
C SER A 21 10.99 17.12 17.50
N GLU A 22 9.82 17.68 17.84
CA GLU A 22 8.67 17.58 16.92
C GLU A 22 8.84 18.67 15.86
N ILE A 23 9.62 18.33 14.83
CA ILE A 23 9.80 19.19 13.66
C ILE A 23 8.44 19.40 13.01
N LEU A 24 7.99 20.66 12.96
CA LEU A 24 6.90 21.08 12.08
C LEU A 24 7.20 20.61 10.65
N ASN A 25 6.44 19.65 10.13
CA ASN A 25 6.46 19.24 8.73
C ASN A 25 5.84 20.34 7.85
N ILE A 26 6.47 21.51 7.79
CA ILE A 26 6.11 22.55 6.83
C ILE A 26 6.84 22.23 5.52
N GLY A 27 6.12 21.64 4.57
CA GLY A 27 6.56 21.59 3.16
C GLY A 27 6.46 20.25 2.43
N SER A 28 6.09 19.15 3.11
CA SER A 28 5.92 17.85 2.45
C SER A 28 4.46 17.40 2.51
N LEU A 29 3.88 17.07 1.35
CA LEU A 29 2.53 16.51 1.28
C LEU A 29 2.51 15.14 1.96
N PRO A 30 1.60 14.89 2.93
CA PRO A 30 1.54 13.61 3.61
C PRO A 30 1.31 12.48 2.60
N ARG A 31 1.85 11.31 2.92
CA ARG A 31 1.65 10.09 2.13
C ARG A 31 0.35 9.40 2.54
N PRO A 32 -0.36 8.75 1.60
CA PRO A 32 -1.49 7.88 1.93
C PRO A 32 -1.15 6.86 3.03
N GLN A 33 -2.10 6.53 3.89
CA GLN A 33 -1.89 5.59 5.01
C GLN A 33 -2.69 4.31 4.82
N ASN A 34 -2.36 3.25 5.55
CA ASN A 34 -3.14 2.01 5.65
C ASN A 34 -3.61 1.44 4.29
N LEU A 35 -2.70 1.34 3.32
CA LEU A 35 -3.00 0.75 2.01
C LEU A 35 -3.50 -0.69 2.20
N THR A 36 -4.76 -0.90 1.88
CA THR A 36 -5.46 -2.17 2.04
C THR A 36 -6.04 -2.58 0.70
N LEU A 37 -5.99 -3.87 0.38
CA LEU A 37 -6.59 -4.40 -0.82
C LEU A 37 -7.82 -5.22 -0.45
N LEU A 38 -8.97 -4.82 -0.97
CA LEU A 38 -10.21 -5.55 -0.85
C LEU A 38 -10.35 -6.45 -2.07
N THR A 39 -10.40 -7.75 -1.83
CA THR A 39 -10.49 -8.76 -2.88
C THR A 39 -11.75 -9.59 -2.71
N LEU A 40 -12.59 -9.64 -3.74
CA LEU A 40 -13.79 -10.47 -3.74
C LEU A 40 -13.93 -11.09 -5.12
N ASN A 41 -13.75 -12.42 -5.20
CA ASN A 41 -13.67 -13.13 -6.48
C ASN A 41 -12.58 -12.52 -7.39
N THR A 42 -12.96 -11.95 -8.53
CA THR A 42 -12.07 -11.29 -9.50
C THR A 42 -12.06 -9.76 -9.37
N GLN A 43 -12.69 -9.22 -8.33
CA GLN A 43 -12.72 -7.79 -8.07
C GLN A 43 -11.62 -7.40 -7.10
N TYR A 44 -10.86 -6.36 -7.45
CA TYR A 44 -9.71 -5.89 -6.68
C TYR A 44 -9.82 -4.39 -6.46
N VAL A 45 -10.08 -3.97 -5.23
CA VAL A 45 -10.22 -2.55 -4.89
C VAL A 45 -9.16 -2.16 -3.87
N LEU A 46 -8.22 -1.32 -4.27
CA LEU A 46 -7.18 -0.78 -3.40
C LEU A 46 -7.74 0.44 -2.67
N THR A 47 -7.66 0.45 -1.35
CA THR A 47 -8.12 1.54 -0.48
C THR A 47 -6.97 2.06 0.36
N TRP A 48 -7.07 3.32 0.78
CA TRP A 48 -6.10 3.95 1.68
C TRP A 48 -6.79 4.97 2.56
N ASP A 49 -6.18 5.26 3.70
CA ASP A 49 -6.63 6.30 4.60
C ASP A 49 -6.01 7.64 4.21
N TRP A 50 -6.81 8.69 4.32
CA TRP A 50 -6.41 10.07 4.08
C TRP A 50 -7.12 11.01 5.05
N ASP A 51 -6.35 11.82 5.77
CA ASP A 51 -6.88 12.88 6.61
C ASP A 51 -7.03 14.17 5.81
N GLN A 52 -8.28 14.50 5.47
CA GLN A 52 -8.64 15.70 4.72
C GLN A 52 -8.22 17.01 5.43
N THR A 53 -8.09 17.00 6.75
CA THR A 53 -7.77 18.20 7.53
C THR A 53 -6.32 18.65 7.36
N THR A 54 -5.44 17.75 6.90
CA THR A 54 -3.99 17.98 6.83
C THR A 54 -3.53 18.94 5.73
N THR A 55 -4.29 19.06 4.64
CA THR A 55 -3.75 19.66 3.39
C THR A 55 -4.41 20.98 2.99
N GLY A 56 -5.60 21.33 3.55
CA GLY A 56 -6.31 22.60 3.27
C GLY A 56 -6.71 22.85 1.80
N ASN A 57 -6.26 22.00 0.88
CA ASN A 57 -6.40 22.09 -0.57
C ASN A 57 -7.03 20.80 -1.12
N ALA A 58 -7.57 20.86 -2.33
CA ALA A 58 -8.07 19.67 -3.02
C ALA A 58 -6.93 18.69 -3.31
N VAL A 59 -7.08 17.45 -2.85
CA VAL A 59 -6.09 16.38 -3.02
C VAL A 59 -6.61 15.36 -4.02
N ASN A 60 -5.74 14.97 -4.95
CA ASN A 60 -5.98 13.88 -5.89
C ASN A 60 -4.97 12.76 -5.66
N PHE A 61 -5.31 11.55 -6.09
CA PHE A 61 -4.46 10.38 -5.96
C PHE A 61 -4.15 9.76 -7.31
N THR A 62 -2.96 9.17 -7.41
CA THR A 62 -2.57 8.33 -8.55
C THR A 62 -2.21 6.95 -8.01
N ALA A 63 -2.80 5.91 -8.59
CA ALA A 63 -2.53 4.52 -8.26
C ALA A 63 -2.02 3.77 -9.50
N GLU A 64 -0.94 3.01 -9.31
CA GLU A 64 -0.27 2.29 -10.38
C GLU A 64 0.15 0.89 -9.93
N TYR A 65 0.41 0.00 -10.88
CA TYR A 65 0.93 -1.34 -10.62
C TYR A 65 2.07 -1.74 -11.54
N MET A 66 2.85 -2.73 -11.10
CA MET A 66 3.88 -3.38 -11.89
C MET A 66 4.01 -4.84 -11.45
N ALA A 67 4.22 -5.74 -12.41
CA ALA A 67 4.61 -7.12 -12.08
C ALA A 67 6.00 -7.15 -11.41
N LYS A 68 6.13 -7.83 -10.28
CA LYS A 68 7.36 -7.85 -9.46
C LYS A 68 8.59 -8.33 -10.22
N TYR A 69 8.46 -9.30 -11.11
CA TYR A 69 9.59 -9.77 -11.91
C TYR A 69 10.17 -8.65 -12.82
N LYS A 70 9.34 -7.68 -13.24
CA LYS A 70 9.79 -6.46 -13.96
C LYS A 70 10.46 -5.44 -13.03
N MET A 71 10.37 -5.57 -11.71
CA MET A 71 11.13 -4.72 -10.80
C MET A 71 12.63 -5.02 -10.81
N LYS A 72 13.11 -6.09 -11.42
CA LYS A 72 14.55 -6.31 -11.58
C LYS A 72 15.13 -5.57 -12.80
N THR A 73 14.28 -5.08 -13.72
CA THR A 73 14.75 -4.38 -14.92
C THR A 73 15.13 -2.94 -14.63
N LYS A 74 16.12 -2.39 -15.37
CA LYS A 74 16.53 -0.99 -15.24
C LYS A 74 15.38 -0.02 -15.58
N LYS A 75 14.59 -0.35 -16.60
CA LYS A 75 13.41 0.42 -17.01
C LYS A 75 12.21 -0.03 -16.18
N LYS A 76 11.66 0.88 -15.37
CA LYS A 76 10.46 0.67 -14.56
C LYS A 76 9.23 1.14 -15.32
N ASN A 77 8.48 0.21 -15.90
CA ASN A 77 7.23 0.51 -16.61
C ASN A 77 6.03 0.25 -15.69
N TRP A 78 5.57 1.29 -14.99
CA TRP A 78 4.36 1.23 -14.18
C TRP A 78 3.14 1.43 -15.06
N SER A 79 2.07 0.70 -14.77
CA SER A 79 0.77 0.84 -15.43
C SER A 79 -0.17 1.62 -14.53
N SER A 80 -0.69 2.73 -15.03
CA SER A 80 -1.66 3.56 -14.29
C SER A 80 -3.04 2.90 -14.32
N VAL A 81 -3.69 2.85 -13.16
CA VAL A 81 -5.07 2.34 -13.04
C VAL A 81 -6.02 3.48 -12.70
N CYS A 82 -5.68 4.28 -11.71
CA CYS A 82 -6.43 5.47 -11.36
C CYS A 82 -5.52 6.69 -11.46
N GLU A 83 -5.89 7.65 -12.29
CA GLU A 83 -5.17 8.91 -12.43
C GLU A 83 -6.00 10.08 -11.91
N ARG A 84 -5.44 10.83 -10.97
CA ARG A 84 -6.06 12.03 -10.38
C ARG A 84 -7.48 11.78 -9.83
N THR A 85 -7.70 10.63 -9.20
CA THR A 85 -8.96 10.35 -8.50
C THR A 85 -9.03 11.13 -7.20
N THR A 86 -10.20 11.67 -6.85
CA THR A 86 -10.46 12.30 -5.54
C THR A 86 -10.87 11.28 -4.49
N HIS A 87 -11.21 10.06 -4.91
CA HIS A 87 -11.60 8.98 -4.01
C HIS A 87 -10.37 8.35 -3.35
N THR A 88 -10.54 7.89 -2.10
CA THR A 88 -9.54 7.11 -1.36
C THR A 88 -9.59 5.61 -1.67
N ARG A 89 -10.01 5.29 -2.91
CA ARG A 89 -10.08 3.95 -3.45
C ARG A 89 -9.77 3.95 -4.95
N CYS A 90 -9.21 2.85 -5.42
CA CYS A 90 -8.96 2.58 -6.83
C CYS A 90 -9.43 1.17 -7.17
N ASP A 91 -10.24 1.04 -8.21
CA ASP A 91 -10.70 -0.24 -8.72
C ASP A 91 -9.70 -0.75 -9.77
N LEU A 92 -9.03 -1.87 -9.47
CA LEU A 92 -8.11 -2.57 -10.36
C LEU A 92 -8.80 -3.70 -11.13
N THR A 93 -10.11 -3.88 -10.95
CA THR A 93 -10.91 -4.86 -11.70
C THR A 93 -10.80 -4.56 -13.20
N GLY A 94 -10.40 -5.57 -13.98
CA GLY A 94 -10.17 -5.43 -15.43
C GLY A 94 -8.73 -5.04 -15.81
N SER A 95 -7.85 -4.79 -14.84
CA SER A 95 -6.40 -4.72 -15.10
C SER A 95 -5.88 -6.11 -15.51
N ASP A 96 -4.82 -6.15 -16.33
CA ASP A 96 -4.18 -7.39 -16.77
C ASP A 96 -3.33 -8.01 -15.64
N LEU A 97 -4.03 -8.56 -14.64
CA LEU A 97 -3.48 -9.18 -13.44
C LEU A 97 -3.74 -10.69 -13.51
N HIS A 98 -2.69 -11.44 -13.84
CA HIS A 98 -2.70 -12.89 -13.84
C HIS A 98 -2.90 -13.43 -12.41
N TYR A 99 -3.76 -14.44 -12.26
CA TYR A 99 -4.14 -15.01 -10.96
C TYR A 99 -2.95 -15.47 -10.11
N LEU A 100 -1.94 -16.08 -10.75
CA LEU A 100 -0.70 -16.54 -10.12
C LEU A 100 0.44 -15.50 -10.18
N GLY A 101 0.14 -14.26 -10.57
CA GLY A 101 1.12 -13.21 -10.74
C GLY A 101 1.45 -12.49 -9.43
N MET A 102 2.71 -12.06 -9.30
CA MET A 102 3.17 -11.19 -8.22
C MET A 102 3.24 -9.74 -8.69
N TYR A 103 2.59 -8.84 -7.96
CA TYR A 103 2.51 -7.42 -8.30
C TYR A 103 2.97 -6.54 -7.15
N MET A 104 3.54 -5.39 -7.51
CA MET A 104 3.72 -4.25 -6.63
C MET A 104 2.72 -3.19 -7.05
N LEU A 105 1.87 -2.77 -6.11
CA LEU A 105 0.97 -1.64 -6.23
C LEU A 105 1.62 -0.41 -5.58
N ARG A 106 1.31 0.78 -6.09
CA ARG A 106 1.72 2.03 -5.45
C ARG A 106 0.67 3.12 -5.55
N VAL A 107 0.60 3.96 -4.51
CA VAL A 107 -0.29 5.13 -4.47
C VAL A 107 0.48 6.35 -3.99
N ARG A 108 0.19 7.52 -4.55
CA ARG A 108 0.66 8.82 -4.03
C ARG A 108 -0.49 9.84 -4.04
N ALA A 109 -0.37 10.84 -3.18
CA ALA A 109 -1.20 12.02 -3.19
C ALA A 109 -0.57 13.13 -4.05
N SER A 110 -1.42 14.04 -4.55
CA SER A 110 -1.02 15.25 -5.24
C SER A 110 -1.94 16.41 -4.86
N ALA A 111 -1.34 17.56 -4.55
CA ALA A 111 -2.05 18.80 -4.28
C ALA A 111 -1.20 19.97 -4.81
N ASN A 112 -1.81 20.90 -5.55
CA ASN A 112 -1.16 22.11 -6.08
C ASN A 112 0.20 21.87 -6.77
N GLY A 113 0.30 20.79 -7.56
CA GLY A 113 1.54 20.43 -8.27
C GLY A 113 2.62 19.77 -7.40
N VAL A 114 2.41 19.65 -6.09
CA VAL A 114 3.26 18.89 -5.18
C VAL A 114 2.77 17.45 -5.10
N HIS A 115 3.70 16.51 -4.93
CA HIS A 115 3.43 15.08 -4.78
C HIS A 115 3.95 14.55 -3.46
N SER A 116 3.22 13.63 -2.86
CA SER A 116 3.73 12.85 -1.73
C SER A 116 4.73 11.80 -2.20
N HIS A 117 5.48 11.22 -1.27
CA HIS A 117 6.15 9.95 -1.51
C HIS A 117 5.14 8.85 -1.87
N TRP A 118 5.58 7.90 -2.68
CA TRP A 118 4.83 6.69 -2.99
C TRP A 118 4.72 5.79 -1.78
N VAL A 119 3.56 5.16 -1.62
CA VAL A 119 3.34 4.05 -0.68
C VAL A 119 3.08 2.79 -1.47
N TYR A 120 3.74 1.71 -1.09
CA TYR A 120 3.78 0.46 -1.85
C TYR A 120 3.00 -0.63 -1.12
N LYS A 121 2.40 -1.54 -1.90
CA LYS A 121 1.73 -2.73 -1.38
C LYS A 121 1.99 -3.91 -2.31
N ASP A 122 2.43 -5.02 -1.72
CA ASP A 122 2.52 -6.29 -2.43
C ASP A 122 1.14 -6.91 -2.63
N PHE A 123 0.93 -7.50 -3.80
CA PHE A 123 -0.31 -8.17 -4.17
C PHE A 123 -0.06 -9.46 -4.97
N CYS A 124 -0.69 -10.55 -4.54
CA CYS A 124 -0.89 -11.79 -5.29
C CYS A 124 -2.37 -12.17 -5.26
N PRO A 125 -3.07 -12.23 -6.41
CA PRO A 125 -4.48 -12.56 -6.44
C PRO A 125 -4.84 -13.88 -5.74
N ASP A 126 -4.07 -14.96 -5.97
CA ASP A 126 -4.32 -16.28 -5.34
C ASP A 126 -4.31 -16.23 -3.81
N THR A 127 -3.30 -15.59 -3.22
CA THR A 127 -3.15 -15.56 -1.77
C THR A 127 -4.01 -14.49 -1.12
N ASP A 128 -4.08 -13.29 -1.68
CA ASP A 128 -4.79 -12.17 -1.06
C ASP A 128 -6.33 -12.32 -1.16
N ALA A 129 -6.85 -12.87 -2.27
CA ALA A 129 -8.29 -13.18 -2.40
C ALA A 129 -8.81 -14.15 -1.32
N LYS A 130 -7.93 -15.02 -0.82
CA LYS A 130 -8.26 -15.98 0.24
C LYS A 130 -8.41 -15.32 1.61
N TYR A 131 -7.68 -14.24 1.90
CA TYR A 131 -7.67 -13.61 3.23
C TYR A 131 -8.85 -12.65 3.44
N THR A 132 -9.36 -12.02 2.39
CA THR A 132 -10.46 -11.04 2.49
C THR A 132 -11.86 -11.67 2.47
N ALA A 133 -12.00 -12.89 1.96
CA ALA A 133 -13.28 -13.62 1.92
C ALA A 133 -13.77 -14.10 3.30
N LEU A 134 -12.97 -13.93 4.37
CA LEU A 134 -13.27 -14.41 5.71
C LEU A 134 -13.41 -13.26 6.71
N PRO A 135 -14.60 -12.60 6.74
CA PRO A 135 -15.21 -12.35 8.04
C PRO A 135 -16.75 -12.44 7.99
N SER A 136 -17.33 -13.54 7.51
CA SER A 136 -18.63 -14.00 8.01
C SER A 136 -18.94 -15.43 7.57
N LYS A 137 -19.10 -16.30 8.58
CA LYS A 137 -19.79 -17.60 8.59
C LYS A 137 -19.45 -18.65 7.51
N LYS A 138 -19.13 -19.82 8.04
CA LYS A 138 -19.14 -21.16 7.44
C LYS A 138 -20.05 -21.33 6.21
N ALA A 139 -19.53 -22.12 5.26
CA ALA A 139 -20.17 -22.75 4.11
C ALA A 139 -20.47 -21.84 2.91
N VAL A 140 -19.51 -21.76 1.99
CA VAL A 140 -19.82 -21.64 0.56
C VAL A 140 -18.94 -22.64 -0.18
N THR A 141 -19.57 -23.69 -0.69
CA THR A 141 -19.01 -24.61 -1.67
C THR A 141 -18.45 -23.79 -2.83
N ALA A 142 -17.14 -23.89 -3.07
CA ALA A 142 -16.49 -23.22 -4.18
C ALA A 142 -17.02 -23.80 -5.51
N HIS A 143 -18.08 -23.21 -6.04
CA HIS A 143 -18.59 -23.50 -7.37
C HIS A 143 -18.78 -22.19 -8.13
N SER A 144 -17.71 -21.78 -8.81
CA SER A 144 -17.69 -21.27 -10.20
C SER A 144 -16.46 -20.39 -10.41
N MET A 145 -15.29 -21.02 -10.55
CA MET A 145 -14.20 -20.45 -11.36
C MET A 145 -14.14 -21.30 -12.64
N GLU A 146 -13.92 -20.68 -13.79
CA GLU A 146 -13.97 -21.38 -15.09
C GLU A 146 -13.12 -22.65 -15.09
N LEU A 147 -13.72 -23.75 -15.57
CA LEU A 147 -13.19 -25.12 -15.60
C LEU A 147 -11.82 -25.31 -16.29
N ARG A 148 -11.21 -24.26 -16.87
CA ARG A 148 -9.89 -24.35 -17.52
C ARG A 148 -8.71 -24.08 -16.59
N GLN A 149 -8.91 -23.42 -15.44
CA GLN A 149 -7.82 -23.08 -14.50
C GLN A 149 -7.73 -24.06 -13.31
N MET A 150 -8.68 -25.00 -13.21
CA MET A 150 -8.88 -25.88 -12.05
C MET A 150 -7.83 -26.98 -11.87
N ALA A 151 -7.07 -27.36 -12.90
CA ALA A 151 -6.15 -28.50 -12.79
C ALA A 151 -5.00 -28.26 -11.79
N PHE A 152 -4.60 -27.02 -11.55
CA PHE A 152 -3.45 -26.69 -10.70
C PHE A 152 -3.80 -26.44 -9.22
N ILE A 153 -5.07 -26.21 -8.90
CA ILE A 153 -5.52 -25.85 -7.55
C ILE A 153 -5.50 -27.07 -6.62
N TYR A 154 -5.79 -28.27 -7.13
CA TYR A 154 -5.97 -29.48 -6.31
C TYR A 154 -4.69 -30.07 -5.69
N LEU A 155 -3.49 -29.63 -6.10
CA LEU A 155 -2.23 -30.26 -5.66
C LEU A 155 -1.44 -29.47 -4.62
N GLY A 156 -1.94 -28.35 -4.09
CA GLY A 156 -1.22 -27.59 -3.04
C GLY A 156 0.05 -26.85 -3.52
N PHE A 157 0.32 -26.82 -4.83
CA PHE A 157 1.49 -26.15 -5.43
C PHE A 157 1.35 -24.62 -5.57
N SER A 158 0.13 -24.06 -5.49
CA SER A 158 -0.13 -22.64 -5.79
C SER A 158 0.38 -21.66 -4.72
N VAL A 159 0.20 -22.00 -3.42
CA VAL A 159 0.68 -21.17 -2.30
C VAL A 159 2.20 -21.01 -2.34
N THR A 160 2.89 -22.05 -2.80
CA THR A 160 4.33 -22.06 -3.05
C THR A 160 4.67 -21.05 -4.15
N LEU A 161 4.03 -21.08 -5.33
CA LEU A 161 4.42 -20.24 -6.47
C LEU A 161 4.40 -18.71 -6.22
N CYS A 162 3.41 -18.17 -5.50
CA CYS A 162 3.44 -16.73 -5.14
C CYS A 162 4.49 -16.38 -4.07
N SER A 163 4.96 -17.36 -3.30
CA SER A 163 6.01 -17.16 -2.30
C SER A 163 7.43 -17.15 -2.89
N TYR A 164 7.63 -17.71 -4.10
CA TYR A 164 8.97 -17.96 -4.69
C TYR A 164 9.29 -17.15 -5.96
N CYS A 165 8.55 -16.08 -6.31
CA CYS A 165 8.77 -15.28 -7.54
C CYS A 165 9.31 -13.86 -7.30
#